data_AF-A0A809XBL7-F1
#
_entry.id   AF-A0A809XBL7-F1
#
_cell.length_a   1.000
_cell.length_b   1.000
_cell.length_c   1.000
_cell.angle_alpha   90.00
_cell.angle_beta   90.00
_cell.angle_gamma   90.00
#
_symmetry.space_group_name_H-M   'P 1'
#
loop_
_entity.id
_entity.type
_entity.pdbx_description
1 polymer ?
#
loop_
_entity_poly.entity_id
_entity_poly.type
_entity_poly.pdbx_seq_one_letter_code
_entity_poly.pdbx_strand_id
1 'polypeptide(L)'
;MTAALRRFDPPSLSQRLHAAPAMTRPLMHDVIDYACRRIPSLGQNERTTRVMRLIDAEAWADAALALIELELPLWQVRRIAYDEGEWHCALSRERELPDWLDAAVEARHADLALALLSAFVEVRALAVDVSRPSVPSVRPVPDPLYEPVACDNFG
;
A
#
# COMPACT_ATOMS: atom_id res chain seq x y z
N MET A 1 27.87 1.78 -34.14
CA MET A 1 26.44 1.49 -33.89
C MET A 1 26.35 0.47 -32.77
N THR A 2 26.34 0.92 -31.52
CA THR A 2 26.25 0.05 -30.33
C THR A 2 24.90 0.32 -29.68
N ALA A 3 24.01 -0.66 -29.77
CA ALA A 3 22.71 -0.63 -29.11
C ALA A 3 22.95 -0.55 -27.60
N ALA A 4 22.60 0.60 -27.01
CA ALA A 4 22.58 0.76 -25.57
C ALA A 4 21.55 -0.22 -25.00
N LEU A 5 22.02 -1.20 -24.23
CA LEU A 5 21.20 -2.02 -23.35
C LEU A 5 20.49 -1.06 -22.39
N ARG A 6 19.24 -0.70 -22.70
CA ARG A 6 18.33 -0.11 -21.73
C ARG A 6 18.16 -1.17 -20.65
N ARG A 7 18.89 -1.01 -19.55
CA ARG A 7 18.61 -1.65 -18.28
C ARG A 7 17.21 -1.17 -17.91
N PHE A 8 16.19 -1.95 -18.28
CA PHE A 8 14.82 -1.68 -17.89
C PHE A 8 14.80 -1.82 -16.37
N ASP A 9 14.77 -0.69 -15.66
CA ASP A 9 14.39 -0.72 -14.25
C ASP A 9 13.02 -1.40 -14.17
N PRO A 10 12.82 -2.33 -13.22
CA PRO A 10 11.54 -3.00 -13.10
C PRO A 10 10.44 -1.93 -12.88
N PRO A 11 9.33 -1.98 -13.65
CA PRO A 11 8.23 -1.06 -13.44
C PRO A 11 7.78 -1.10 -11.97
N SER A 12 7.35 0.05 -11.46
CA SER A 12 6.83 0.13 -10.09
C SER A 12 5.72 -0.91 -9.90
N LEU A 13 5.55 -1.44 -8.68
CA LEU A 13 4.52 -2.44 -8.42
C LEU A 13 3.13 -1.97 -8.89
N SER A 14 2.79 -0.70 -8.69
CA SER A 14 1.55 -0.10 -9.19
C SER A 14 1.41 -0.20 -10.72
N GLN A 15 2.48 0.10 -11.47
CA GLN A 15 2.47 -0.04 -12.93
C GLN A 15 2.34 -1.51 -13.37
N ARG A 16 2.94 -2.45 -12.63
CA ARG A 16 2.80 -3.89 -12.91
C ARG A 16 1.36 -4.36 -12.68
N LEU A 17 0.71 -3.91 -11.61
CA LEU A 17 -0.69 -4.24 -11.33
C LEU A 17 -1.61 -3.67 -12.41
N HIS A 18 -1.39 -2.44 -12.85
CA HIS A 18 -2.20 -1.80 -13.89
C HIS A 18 -2.04 -2.44 -15.28
N ALA A 19 -0.85 -2.95 -15.60
CA ALA A 19 -0.58 -3.57 -16.89
C ALA A 19 -0.94 -5.07 -16.95
N ALA A 20 -1.18 -5.71 -15.81
CA ALA A 20 -1.49 -7.13 -15.75
C ALA A 20 -2.94 -7.38 -16.22
N PRO A 21 -3.19 -8.35 -17.13
CA PRO A 21 -4.56 -8.62 -17.58
C PRO A 21 -5.43 -9.27 -16.49
N ALA A 22 -4.81 -10.03 -15.57
CA ALA A 22 -5.47 -10.71 -14.46
C ALA A 22 -4.48 -10.95 -13.32
N MET A 23 -5.00 -11.22 -12.12
CA MET A 23 -4.15 -11.58 -10.99
C MET A 23 -3.45 -12.93 -11.20
N THR A 24 -2.20 -13.03 -10.75
CA THR A 24 -1.43 -14.27 -10.82
C THR A 24 -0.66 -14.49 -9.52
N ARG A 25 -0.30 -15.75 -9.24
CA ARG A 25 0.50 -16.11 -8.06
C ARG A 25 1.82 -15.35 -7.97
N PRO A 26 2.65 -15.23 -9.02
CA PRO A 26 3.90 -14.45 -8.95
C PRO A 26 3.65 -12.97 -8.60
N LEU A 27 2.61 -12.38 -9.20
CA LEU A 27 2.25 -10.98 -8.95
C LEU A 27 1.70 -10.77 -7.52
N MET A 28 0.98 -11.75 -6.98
CA MET A 28 0.55 -11.74 -5.57
C MET A 28 1.75 -11.82 -4.61
N HIS A 29 2.75 -12.67 -4.91
CA HIS A 29 3.98 -12.71 -4.12
C HIS A 29 4.76 -11.39 -4.18
N ASP A 30 4.84 -10.76 -5.37
CA ASP A 30 5.39 -9.41 -5.50
C ASP A 30 4.67 -8.42 -4.58
N VAL A 31 3.33 -8.44 -4.53
CA VAL A 31 2.57 -7.57 -3.62
C VAL A 31 2.92 -7.84 -2.16
N ILE A 32 3.04 -9.12 -1.76
CA ILE A 32 3.41 -9.47 -0.39
C ILE A 32 4.81 -8.95 -0.05
N ASP A 33 5.79 -9.20 -0.92
CA ASP A 33 7.19 -8.85 -0.66
C ASP A 33 7.41 -7.33 -0.61
N TYR A 34 6.72 -6.56 -1.47
CA TYR A 34 6.95 -5.13 -1.60
C TYR A 34 6.02 -4.28 -0.72
N ALA A 35 4.77 -4.70 -0.50
CA ALA A 35 3.76 -3.89 0.15
C ALA A 35 3.36 -4.38 1.55
N CYS A 36 3.59 -5.64 1.91
CA CYS A 36 3.22 -6.17 3.23
C CYS A 36 4.37 -6.06 4.23
N ARG A 37 4.11 -5.49 5.41
CA ARG A 37 5.11 -5.35 6.50
C ARG A 37 4.74 -6.18 7.73
N ARG A 38 3.45 -6.47 7.91
CA ARG A 38 2.91 -7.19 9.06
C ARG A 38 3.00 -8.70 8.88
N ILE A 39 2.87 -9.22 7.66
CA ILE A 39 3.04 -10.65 7.37
C ILE A 39 4.38 -11.22 7.89
N PRO A 40 5.55 -10.62 7.58
CA PRO A 40 6.82 -11.16 8.08
C PRO A 40 6.99 -11.03 9.59
N SER A 41 6.40 -10.01 10.21
CA SER A 41 6.57 -9.70 11.63
C SER A 41 5.61 -10.47 12.55
N LEU A 42 4.47 -10.92 12.03
CA LEU A 42 3.47 -11.67 12.78
C LEU A 42 3.73 -13.20 12.82
N GLY A 43 4.68 -13.70 12.03
CA GLY A 43 4.94 -15.14 11.91
C GLY A 43 3.76 -15.93 11.32
N GLN A 44 3.77 -17.25 11.52
CA GLN A 44 2.69 -18.17 11.10
C GLN A 44 1.49 -18.07 12.05
N ASN A 45 0.80 -16.93 12.05
CA ASN A 45 -0.46 -16.78 12.78
C ASN A 45 -1.65 -17.28 11.92
N GLU A 46 -2.82 -17.43 12.52
CA GLU A 46 -4.03 -17.92 11.84
C GLU A 46 -4.44 -17.04 10.65
N ARG A 47 -4.26 -15.71 10.74
CA ARG A 47 -4.62 -14.77 9.67
C ARG A 47 -3.68 -14.89 8.46
N THR A 48 -2.36 -14.95 8.68
CA THR A 48 -1.36 -15.19 7.64
C THR A 48 -1.59 -16.56 7.00
N THR A 49 -1.89 -17.59 7.80
CA THR A 49 -2.22 -18.92 7.28
C THR A 49 -3.48 -18.88 6.39
N ARG A 50 -4.50 -18.13 6.79
CA ARG A 50 -5.71 -17.93 5.98
C ARG A 50 -5.38 -17.24 4.65
N VAL A 51 -4.56 -16.19 4.64
CA VAL A 51 -4.13 -15.54 3.39
C VAL A 51 -3.42 -16.53 2.48
N MET A 52 -2.47 -17.31 3.00
CA MET A 52 -1.72 -18.29 2.20
C MET A 52 -2.65 -19.36 1.61
N ARG A 53 -3.64 -19.84 2.36
CA ARG A 53 -4.65 -20.80 1.83
C ARG A 53 -5.50 -20.21 0.71
N LEU A 54 -5.87 -18.93 0.80
CA LEU A 54 -6.61 -18.25 -0.26
C LEU A 54 -5.75 -18.10 -1.53
N ILE A 55 -4.47 -17.79 -1.37
CA ILE A 55 -3.49 -17.74 -2.46
C ILE A 55 -3.31 -19.13 -3.09
N ASP A 56 -3.25 -20.17 -2.26
CA ASP A 56 -3.13 -21.55 -2.72
C ASP A 56 -4.34 -22.01 -3.54
N ALA A 57 -5.53 -21.58 -3.14
CA ALA A 57 -6.77 -21.81 -3.86
C ALA A 57 -7.03 -20.84 -5.03
N GLU A 58 -6.10 -19.91 -5.30
CA GLU A 58 -6.25 -18.86 -6.32
C GLU A 58 -7.50 -17.98 -6.13
N ALA A 59 -7.97 -17.87 -4.89
CA ALA A 59 -9.07 -17.02 -4.49
C ALA A 59 -8.58 -15.57 -4.34
N TRP A 60 -8.20 -14.95 -5.46
CA TRP A 60 -7.43 -13.70 -5.48
C TRP A 60 -8.14 -12.51 -4.83
N ALA A 61 -9.45 -12.35 -5.05
CA ALA A 61 -10.22 -11.26 -4.46
C ALA A 61 -10.32 -11.43 -2.93
N ASP A 62 -10.60 -12.65 -2.45
CA ASP A 62 -10.64 -12.96 -1.03
C ASP A 62 -9.27 -12.79 -0.37
N ALA A 63 -8.19 -13.21 -1.06
CA ALA A 63 -6.83 -13.00 -0.61
C ALA A 63 -6.51 -11.50 -0.48
N ALA A 64 -6.91 -10.68 -1.47
CA ALA A 64 -6.73 -9.23 -1.43
C ALA A 64 -7.49 -8.57 -0.27
N LEU A 65 -8.75 -8.96 -0.02
CA LEU A 65 -9.52 -8.47 1.13
C LEU A 65 -8.87 -8.86 2.46
N ALA A 66 -8.45 -10.11 2.60
CA ALA A 66 -7.75 -10.58 3.80
C ALA A 66 -6.40 -9.87 4.02
N LEU A 67 -5.69 -9.52 2.94
CA LEU A 67 -4.48 -8.69 3.00
C LEU A 67 -4.79 -7.27 3.48
N ILE A 68 -5.84 -6.63 2.94
CA ILE A 68 -6.25 -5.28 3.36
C ILE A 68 -6.59 -5.26 4.86
N GLU A 69 -7.38 -6.21 5.35
CA GLU A 69 -7.73 -6.32 6.77
C GLU A 69 -6.50 -6.50 7.67
N LEU A 70 -5.51 -7.27 7.21
CA LEU A 70 -4.30 -7.56 7.97
C LEU A 70 -3.32 -6.37 7.99
N GLU A 71 -3.07 -5.79 6.82
CA GLU A 71 -2.01 -4.81 6.58
C GLU A 71 -2.46 -3.36 6.76
N LEU A 72 -3.76 -3.07 6.64
CA LEU A 72 -4.35 -1.74 6.75
C LEU A 72 -5.48 -1.70 7.81
N PRO A 73 -5.17 -1.87 9.11
CA PRO A 73 -6.20 -2.00 10.14
C PRO A 73 -7.08 -0.75 10.36
N LEU A 74 -6.62 0.41 9.87
CA LEU A 74 -7.34 1.68 9.95
C LEU A 74 -8.09 2.00 8.65
N TRP A 75 -7.91 1.20 7.60
CA TRP A 75 -8.58 1.37 6.33
C TRP A 75 -9.61 0.27 6.14
N GLN A 76 -10.71 0.60 5.47
CA GLN A 76 -11.80 -0.30 5.16
C GLN A 76 -12.17 -0.15 3.69
N VAL A 77 -12.72 -1.23 3.12
CA VAL A 77 -13.33 -1.16 1.80
C VAL A 77 -14.64 -0.39 1.90
N ARG A 78 -14.70 0.77 1.25
CA ARG A 78 -15.88 1.64 1.21
C ARG A 78 -16.79 1.27 0.05
N ARG A 79 -16.21 1.01 -1.12
CA ARG A 79 -16.94 0.75 -2.37
C ARG A 79 -16.26 -0.35 -3.17
N ILE A 80 -17.07 -1.27 -3.67
CA ILE A 80 -16.74 -2.17 -4.77
C ILE A 80 -17.90 -2.04 -5.76
N ALA A 81 -17.64 -1.47 -6.93
CA ALA A 81 -18.64 -1.31 -7.97
C ALA A 81 -18.08 -1.83 -9.29
N TYR A 82 -18.94 -2.37 -10.14
CA TYR A 82 -18.58 -2.75 -11.49
C TYR A 82 -19.28 -1.80 -12.46
N ASP A 83 -18.50 -1.07 -13.25
CA ASP A 83 -19.00 -0.09 -14.20
C ASP A 83 -18.11 -0.06 -15.45
N GLU A 84 -18.73 0.14 -16.61
CA GLU A 84 -18.04 0.25 -17.92
C GLU A 84 -16.98 -0.84 -18.23
N GLY A 85 -17.14 -2.06 -17.68
CA GLY A 85 -16.19 -3.16 -17.89
C GLY A 85 -15.08 -3.26 -16.84
N GLU A 86 -15.05 -2.36 -15.87
CA GLU A 86 -14.02 -2.29 -14.83
C GLU A 86 -14.63 -2.37 -13.42
N TRP A 87 -13.86 -2.95 -12.51
CA TRP A 87 -14.10 -2.87 -11.08
C TRP A 87 -13.51 -1.57 -10.55
N HIS A 88 -14.31 -0.81 -9.81
CA HIS A 88 -13.92 0.38 -9.07
C HIS A 88 -13.91 0.06 -7.58
N CYS A 89 -12.73 0.14 -6.96
CA CYS A 89 -12.53 -0.15 -5.54
C CYS A 89 -12.06 1.11 -4.82
N ALA A 90 -12.72 1.45 -3.71
CA ALA A 90 -12.34 2.58 -2.86
C ALA A 90 -12.02 2.11 -1.43
N LEU A 91 -10.87 2.52 -0.91
CA LEU A 91 -10.45 2.31 0.47
C LEU A 91 -10.53 3.62 1.24
N SER A 92 -11.07 3.59 2.44
CA SER A 92 -11.23 4.78 3.29
C SER A 92 -10.93 4.47 4.75
N ARG A 93 -10.47 5.50 5.48
CA ARG A 93 -10.37 5.46 6.96
C ARG A 93 -11.65 5.91 7.65
N GLU A 94 -12.52 6.63 6.94
CA GLU A 94 -13.64 7.40 7.47
C GLU A 94 -14.91 7.07 6.67
N ARG A 95 -15.33 5.81 6.70
CA ARG A 95 -16.47 5.29 5.93
C ARG A 95 -17.78 6.06 6.13
N GLU A 96 -18.00 6.61 7.32
CA GLU A 96 -19.21 7.35 7.68
C GLU A 96 -19.25 8.77 7.09
N LEU A 97 -18.14 9.30 6.57
CA LEU A 97 -18.13 10.62 5.95
C LEU A 97 -18.70 10.58 4.53
N PRO A 98 -19.38 11.65 4.08
CA PRO A 98 -19.74 11.81 2.67
C PRO A 98 -18.52 11.75 1.73
N ASP A 99 -18.70 11.29 0.49
CA ASP A 99 -17.61 11.12 -0.48
C ASP A 99 -16.80 12.41 -0.72
N TRP A 100 -17.45 13.58 -0.68
CA TRP A 100 -16.79 14.87 -0.89
C TRP A 100 -15.88 15.32 0.27
N LEU A 101 -16.02 14.69 1.44
CA LEU A 101 -15.22 14.98 2.63
C LEU A 101 -14.23 13.85 2.96
N ASP A 102 -14.46 12.66 2.40
CA ASP A 102 -13.61 11.49 2.60
C ASP A 102 -12.36 11.54 1.72
N ALA A 103 -11.19 11.31 2.32
CA ALA A 103 -9.94 11.13 1.62
C ALA A 103 -9.75 9.65 1.20
N ALA A 104 -10.72 9.12 0.45
CA ALA A 104 -10.69 7.76 -0.05
C ALA A 104 -9.61 7.58 -1.13
N VAL A 105 -8.97 6.42 -1.15
CA VAL A 105 -8.06 6.00 -2.21
C VAL A 105 -8.82 5.10 -3.16
N GLU A 106 -8.85 5.45 -4.44
CA GLU A 106 -9.61 4.74 -5.45
C GLU A 106 -8.70 4.14 -6.50
N ALA A 107 -8.96 2.88 -6.88
CA ALA A 107 -8.33 2.25 -8.03
C ALA A 107 -9.36 1.48 -8.85
N ARG A 108 -9.04 1.31 -10.13
CA ARG A 108 -9.89 0.59 -11.08
C ARG A 108 -9.11 -0.39 -11.93
N HIS A 109 -9.75 -1.51 -12.26
CA HIS A 109 -9.18 -2.53 -13.14
C HIS A 109 -10.26 -3.48 -13.65
N ALA A 110 -10.08 -4.08 -14.83
CA ALA A 110 -10.99 -5.11 -15.38
C ALA A 110 -11.10 -6.37 -14.51
N ASP A 111 -10.08 -6.63 -13.68
CA ASP A 111 -10.00 -7.73 -12.71
C ASP A 111 -10.17 -7.18 -11.29
N LEU A 112 -11.08 -7.76 -10.52
CA LEU A 112 -11.43 -7.29 -9.18
C LEU A 112 -10.25 -7.32 -8.20
N ALA A 113 -9.44 -8.39 -8.23
CA ALA A 113 -8.32 -8.52 -7.31
C ALA A 113 -7.24 -7.47 -7.63
N LEU A 114 -7.01 -7.18 -8.92
CA LEU A 114 -6.11 -6.10 -9.34
C LEU A 114 -6.64 -4.71 -8.97
N ALA A 115 -7.95 -4.47 -9.02
CA ALA A 115 -8.54 -3.22 -8.55
C ALA A 115 -8.33 -3.03 -7.03
N LEU A 116 -8.59 -4.07 -6.23
CA LEU A 116 -8.36 -4.08 -4.78
C LEU A 116 -6.88 -3.89 -4.43
N LEU A 117 -5.97 -4.63 -5.06
CA LEU A 117 -4.54 -4.55 -4.76
C LEU A 117 -3.90 -3.25 -5.25
N SER A 118 -4.42 -2.63 -6.31
CA SER A 118 -3.96 -1.31 -6.75
C SER A 118 -4.27 -0.24 -5.71
N ALA A 119 -5.51 -0.20 -5.19
CA ALA A 119 -5.88 0.70 -4.10
C ALA A 119 -5.07 0.43 -2.82
N PHE A 120 -4.84 -0.85 -2.50
CA PHE A 120 -3.99 -1.26 -1.38
C PHE A 120 -2.55 -0.71 -1.52
N VAL A 121 -1.92 -0.87 -2.68
CA VAL A 121 -0.54 -0.38 -2.92
C VAL A 121 -0.47 1.14 -2.86
N GLU A 122 -1.47 1.86 -3.37
CA GLU A 122 -1.56 3.31 -3.27
C GLU A 122 -1.67 3.79 -1.81
N VAL A 123 -2.52 3.14 -1.00
CA VAL A 123 -2.58 3.42 0.45
C VAL A 123 -1.21 3.20 1.12
N ARG A 124 -0.50 2.13 0.75
CA ARG A 124 0.84 1.85 1.29
C ARG A 124 1.86 2.90 0.86
N ALA A 125 1.78 3.41 -0.38
CA ALA A 125 2.63 4.49 -0.85
C ALA A 125 2.38 5.80 -0.07
N LEU A 126 1.12 6.16 0.18
CA LEU A 126 0.75 7.32 1.00
C LEU A 126 1.33 7.22 2.43
N ALA A 127 1.29 6.03 3.04
CA ALA A 127 1.86 5.82 4.37
C ALA A 127 3.39 6.00 4.41
N VAL A 128 4.10 5.69 3.31
CA VAL A 128 5.54 5.91 3.19
C VAL A 128 5.85 7.42 3.09
N ASP A 129 5.07 8.17 2.32
CA ASP A 129 5.27 9.61 2.15
C ASP A 129 5.00 10.38 3.45
N VAL A 130 3.96 10.02 4.22
CA VAL A 130 3.65 10.65 5.51
C VAL A 130 4.73 10.39 6.57
N SER A 131 5.40 9.23 6.50
CA SER A 131 6.45 8.88 7.47
C SER A 131 7.76 9.63 7.22
N ARG A 132 7.88 10.41 6.13
CA ARG A 132 9.08 11.19 5.82
C ARG A 132 9.12 12.41 6.74
N PRO A 133 10.17 12.57 7.58
CA PRO A 133 10.27 13.75 8.42
C PRO A 133 10.31 15.01 7.55
N SER A 134 9.49 16.00 7.90
CA SER A 134 9.39 17.28 7.20
C SER A 134 10.68 18.11 7.29
N VAL A 135 11.61 17.70 8.15
CA VAL A 135 12.93 18.29 8.32
C VAL A 135 14.02 17.31 7.86
N PRO A 136 15.06 17.78 7.15
CA PRO A 136 16.22 16.95 6.85
C PRO A 136 16.79 16.36 8.14
N SER A 137 17.14 15.07 8.11
CA SER A 137 17.91 14.45 9.19
C SER A 137 19.34 15.00 9.17
N VAL A 138 19.55 16.16 9.77
CA VAL A 138 20.88 16.73 9.99
C VAL A 138 21.52 15.96 11.13
N ARG A 139 22.71 15.39 10.90
CA ARG A 139 23.54 14.87 12.00
C ARG A 139 23.79 16.04 12.96
N PRO A 140 23.53 15.90 14.27
CA PRO A 140 23.90 16.94 15.22
C PRO A 140 25.41 17.15 15.11
N VAL A 141 25.82 18.27 14.50
CA VAL A 141 27.17 18.78 14.63
C VAL A 141 27.15 19.58 15.92
N PRO A 142 27.92 19.22 16.96
CA PRO A 142 28.10 20.09 18.10
C PRO A 142 28.79 21.36 17.60
N ASP A 143 28.02 22.41 17.37
CA ASP A 143 28.58 23.73 17.14
C ASP A 143 29.02 24.26 18.51
N PRO A 144 30.32 24.49 18.75
CA PRO A 144 30.80 25.03 20.03
C PRO A 144 30.28 26.44 20.33
N LEU A 145 29.60 27.10 19.39
CA LEU A 145 28.93 28.40 19.56
C LEU A 145 27.42 28.28 19.78
N TYR A 146 26.86 27.07 19.75
CA TYR A 146 25.43 26.84 19.99
C TYR A 146 25.18 26.48 21.46
N GLU A 147 24.63 27.43 22.21
CA GLU A 147 24.13 27.20 23.57
C GLU A 147 22.60 27.03 23.50
N PRO A 148 22.04 25.81 23.71
CA PRO A 148 20.60 25.61 23.70
C PRO A 148 19.99 26.30 24.91
N VAL A 149 19.18 27.33 24.66
CA VAL A 149 18.42 28.00 25.71
C VAL A 149 17.21 27.14 26.04
N ALA A 150 17.16 26.59 27.26
CA ALA A 150 15.98 25.92 27.77
C ALA A 150 14.88 26.96 28.00
N CYS A 151 13.88 26.97 27.12
CA CYS A 151 12.63 27.66 27.40
C CYS A 151 11.81 26.78 28.36
N ASP A 152 12.10 26.90 29.66
CA ASP A 152 11.17 26.38 30.67
C ASP A 152 9.91 27.25 30.62
N ASN A 153 8.84 26.73 29.99
CA ASN A 153 7.50 27.29 30.16
C ASN A 153 7.01 26.91 31.56
N PHE A 154 7.26 27.76 32.54
CA PHE A 154 6.47 27.77 33.76
C PHE A 154 5.12 28.41 33.40
N GLY A 155 4.04 27.65 33.61
CA GLY A 155 2.69 27.91 33.08
C GLY A 155 1.97 29.16 33.59
#